data_AF-A0A9D0IJN4-F1
#
_entry.id   AF-A0A9D0IJN4-F1
#
_cell.length_a   1.000
_cell.length_b   1.000
_cell.length_c   1.000
_cell.angle_alpha   90.00
_cell.angle_beta   90.00
_cell.angle_gamma   90.00
#
_symmetry.space_group_name_H-M   'P 1'
#
loop_
_entity.id
_entity.type
_entity.pdbx_description
1 polymer ?
#
loop_
_entity_poly.entity_id
_entity_poly.type
_entity_poly.pdbx_seq_one_letter_code
_entity_poly.pdbx_strand_id
1 'polypeptide(L)'
;MRMLMVVLLALVVSPVIAFADEGVAWDALSGQEQKLLGTFRERWDQLPAERQQKLRKGAERWSKMTPEQRQRTRQRLKRWQSLSPRQREKLRQRQQHFRQLPPEQQERLRQRREWFRQLPPERRKALRNKWKAMSPEQRKAFRKKHRPLRK
;
A
#
# COMPACT_ATOMS: atom_id res chain seq x y z
N MET A 1 48.28 52.09 22.53
CA MET A 1 48.39 50.97 21.56
C MET A 1 47.60 49.78 22.09
N ARG A 2 46.76 49.17 21.23
CA ARG A 2 46.09 47.86 21.35
C ARG A 2 44.99 47.72 22.42
N MET A 3 43.83 47.12 22.21
CA MET A 3 42.94 46.89 21.06
C MET A 3 41.61 46.41 21.68
N LEU A 4 40.48 46.75 21.05
CA LEU A 4 39.13 46.25 21.33
C LEU A 4 39.05 44.71 21.43
N MET A 5 38.16 44.19 22.27
CA MET A 5 37.09 43.28 21.83
C MET A 5 36.02 43.08 22.91
N VAL A 6 34.87 43.73 22.70
CA VAL A 6 33.60 43.37 23.35
C VAL A 6 33.01 42.24 22.51
N VAL A 7 33.11 40.99 22.99
CA VAL A 7 32.40 39.87 22.39
C VAL A 7 31.04 39.77 23.07
N LEU A 8 30.05 40.47 22.51
CA LEU A 8 28.66 40.35 22.90
C LEU A 8 28.12 39.04 22.30
N LEU A 9 28.03 38.00 23.13
CA LEU A 9 27.49 36.69 22.73
C LEU A 9 25.96 36.79 22.63
N ALA A 10 25.45 37.21 21.47
CA ALA A 10 24.02 37.19 21.17
C ALA A 10 23.56 35.73 20.96
N LEU A 11 22.96 35.15 21.99
CA LEU A 11 22.24 33.89 21.94
C LEU A 11 20.94 34.10 21.13
N VAL A 12 21.05 34.02 19.80
CA VAL A 12 19.89 33.97 18.91
C VAL A 12 19.25 32.59 19.11
N VAL A 13 18.24 32.53 19.97
CA VAL A 13 17.29 31.41 19.99
C VAL A 13 16.49 31.53 18.70
N SER A 14 17.02 30.98 17.60
CA SER A 14 16.24 30.84 16.38
C SER A 14 15.03 29.99 16.73
N PRO A 15 13.80 30.47 16.50
CA PRO A 15 12.65 29.60 16.56
C PRO A 15 12.89 28.52 15.51
N VAL A 16 12.95 27.27 15.94
CA VAL A 16 12.79 26.15 15.03
C VAL A 16 11.37 26.29 14.50
N ILE A 17 11.23 26.92 13.33
CA ILE A 17 9.99 26.88 12.57
C ILE A 17 9.79 25.40 12.26
N ALA A 18 8.93 24.75 13.05
CA ALA A 18 8.40 23.47 12.69
C ALA A 18 7.65 23.70 11.39
N PHE A 19 8.25 23.30 10.26
CA PHE A 19 7.52 23.19 9.00
C PHE A 19 6.36 22.24 9.28
N ALA A 20 5.18 22.80 9.52
CA ALA A 20 3.95 22.06 9.40
C ALA A 20 3.97 21.47 7.99
N ASP A 21 3.75 20.17 7.87
CA ASP A 21 3.61 19.47 6.59
C ASP A 21 2.52 20.22 5.80
N GLU A 22 2.93 21.14 4.93
CA GLU A 22 2.02 22.07 4.26
C GLU A 22 1.12 21.25 3.34
N GLY A 23 -0.16 21.24 3.67
CA GLY A 23 -1.19 20.63 2.84
C GLY A 23 -1.24 21.23 1.45
N VAL A 24 -1.82 20.51 0.51
CA VAL A 24 -2.07 21.00 -0.84
C VAL A 24 -3.39 21.76 -0.81
N ALA A 25 -3.41 23.03 -1.21
CA ALA A 25 -4.65 23.78 -1.34
C ALA A 25 -5.63 23.11 -2.33
N TRP A 26 -6.93 23.15 -2.05
CA TRP A 26 -7.96 22.57 -2.92
C TRP A 26 -7.89 23.10 -4.36
N ASP A 27 -7.62 24.39 -4.53
CA ASP A 27 -7.56 25.05 -5.83
C ASP A 27 -6.29 24.70 -6.62
N ALA A 28 -5.26 24.18 -5.95
CA ALA A 28 -4.05 23.66 -6.61
C ALA A 28 -4.24 22.23 -7.17
N LEU A 29 -5.39 21.60 -6.93
CA LEU A 29 -5.73 20.32 -7.54
C LEU A 29 -6.10 20.50 -9.01
N SER A 30 -5.67 19.58 -9.87
CA SER A 30 -6.14 19.54 -11.26
C SER A 30 -7.66 19.36 -11.33
N GLY A 31 -8.31 19.85 -12.39
CA GLY A 31 -9.77 19.72 -12.54
C GLY A 31 -10.28 18.27 -12.47
N GLN A 32 -9.45 17.31 -12.93
CA GLN A 32 -9.75 15.88 -12.81
C GLN A 32 -9.64 15.38 -11.36
N GLU A 33 -8.65 15.86 -10.58
CA GLU A 33 -8.55 15.57 -9.14
C GLU A 33 -9.73 16.17 -8.38
N GLN A 34 -10.09 17.43 -8.65
CA GLN A 34 -11.24 18.09 -8.02
C GLN A 34 -12.55 17.34 -8.29
N LYS A 35 -12.77 16.89 -9.54
CA LYS A 35 -13.96 16.09 -9.89
C LYS A 35 -14.02 14.75 -9.15
N LEU A 36 -12.88 14.07 -9.00
CA LEU A 36 -12.80 12.77 -8.32
C LEU A 36 -12.85 12.88 -6.79
N LEU A 37 -12.31 13.96 -6.24
CA LEU A 37 -12.20 14.21 -4.81
C LEU A 37 -13.30 15.13 -4.29
N GLY A 38 -14.29 15.50 -5.11
CA GLY A 38 -15.32 16.50 -4.76
C GLY A 38 -16.05 16.23 -3.44
N THR A 39 -16.20 14.96 -3.05
CA THR A 39 -16.77 14.56 -1.74
C THR A 39 -15.91 14.95 -0.52
N PHE A 40 -14.69 15.44 -0.75
CA PHE A 40 -13.80 15.94 0.29
C PHE A 40 -13.67 17.46 0.30
N ARG A 41 -14.26 18.19 -0.67
CA ARG A 41 -14.07 19.64 -0.86
C ARG A 41 -14.21 20.44 0.44
N GLU A 42 -15.35 20.30 1.12
CA GLU A 42 -15.67 21.08 2.32
C GLU A 42 -14.73 20.83 3.51
N ARG A 43 -14.13 19.64 3.58
CA ARG A 43 -13.25 19.23 4.69
C ARG A 43 -11.79 19.11 4.27
N TRP A 44 -11.45 19.52 3.06
CA TRP A 44 -10.15 19.22 2.46
C TRP A 44 -9.00 19.78 3.30
N ASP A 45 -9.13 21.05 3.69
CA ASP A 45 -8.13 21.78 4.47
C ASP A 45 -8.02 21.26 5.92
N GLN A 46 -9.02 20.49 6.39
CA GLN A 46 -9.00 19.83 7.69
C GLN A 46 -8.32 18.45 7.64
N LEU A 47 -8.06 17.92 6.44
CA LEU A 47 -7.35 16.64 6.30
C LEU A 47 -5.86 16.86 6.55
N PRO A 48 -5.18 15.97 7.30
CA PRO A 48 -3.72 16.00 7.40
C PRO A 48 -3.08 15.95 6.01
N ALA A 49 -1.95 16.65 5.82
CA ALA A 49 -1.26 16.73 4.54
C ALA A 49 -0.95 15.33 3.94
N GLU A 50 -0.51 14.38 4.77
CA GLU A 50 -0.29 12.99 4.33
C GLU A 50 -1.57 12.34 3.73
N ARG A 51 -2.75 12.65 4.30
CA ARG A 51 -4.04 12.16 3.81
C ARG A 51 -4.46 12.84 2.53
N GLN A 52 -4.26 14.16 2.41
CA GLN A 52 -4.47 14.90 1.17
C GLN A 52 -3.62 14.29 0.03
N GLN A 53 -2.32 14.09 0.28
CA GLN A 53 -1.39 13.46 -0.67
C GLN A 53 -1.81 12.04 -1.08
N LYS A 54 -2.27 11.22 -0.13
CA LYS A 54 -2.79 9.86 -0.44
C LYS A 54 -4.04 9.90 -1.33
N LEU A 55 -4.94 10.85 -1.08
CA LEU A 55 -6.15 11.04 -1.89
C LEU A 55 -5.81 11.50 -3.31
N ARG A 56 -4.91 12.48 -3.46
CA ARG A 56 -4.39 12.94 -4.76
C ARG A 56 -3.77 11.82 -5.58
N LYS A 57 -2.81 11.08 -5.01
CA LYS A 57 -2.20 9.90 -5.65
C LYS A 57 -3.24 8.82 -5.99
N GLY A 58 -4.33 8.73 -5.23
CA GLY A 58 -5.46 7.86 -5.53
C GLY A 58 -6.23 8.32 -6.77
N ALA A 59 -6.59 9.60 -6.82
CA ALA A 59 -7.29 10.22 -7.93
C ALA A 59 -6.47 10.18 -9.23
N GLU A 60 -5.18 10.50 -9.17
CA GLU A 60 -4.28 10.42 -10.31
C GLU A 60 -4.22 9.01 -10.91
N ARG A 61 -4.02 7.98 -10.05
CA ARG A 61 -4.04 6.57 -10.48
C ARG A 61 -5.38 6.18 -11.08
N TRP A 62 -6.49 6.66 -10.53
CA TRP A 62 -7.82 6.37 -11.04
C TRP A 62 -8.06 6.98 -12.43
N SER A 63 -7.58 8.20 -12.64
CA SER A 63 -7.66 8.90 -13.92
C SER A 63 -6.93 8.14 -15.02
N LYS A 64 -5.76 7.58 -14.71
CA LYS A 64 -4.93 6.77 -15.63
C LYS A 64 -5.48 5.36 -15.91
N MET A 65 -6.55 4.91 -15.24
CA MET A 65 -7.13 3.59 -15.45
C MET A 65 -8.10 3.53 -16.64
N THR A 66 -8.05 2.44 -17.41
CA THR A 66 -9.07 2.11 -18.41
C THR A 66 -10.44 1.79 -17.76
N PRO A 67 -11.55 1.83 -18.50
CA PRO A 67 -12.87 1.46 -17.97
C PRO A 67 -12.89 0.08 -17.29
N GLU A 68 -12.23 -0.92 -17.88
CA GLU A 68 -12.15 -2.29 -17.35
C GLU A 68 -11.33 -2.33 -16.05
N GLN A 69 -10.23 -1.59 -15.99
CA GLN A 69 -9.41 -1.47 -14.79
C GLN A 69 -10.19 -0.79 -13.65
N ARG A 70 -10.95 0.26 -13.96
CA ARG A 70 -11.85 0.93 -13.01
C ARG A 70 -12.91 -0.06 -12.50
N GLN A 71 -13.57 -0.81 -13.39
CA GLN A 71 -14.56 -1.82 -13.00
C GLN A 71 -13.95 -2.89 -12.08
N ARG A 72 -12.78 -3.44 -12.43
CA ARG A 72 -12.06 -4.40 -11.58
C ARG A 72 -11.72 -3.81 -10.21
N THR A 73 -11.33 -2.54 -10.15
CA THR A 73 -11.02 -1.84 -8.90
C THR A 73 -12.28 -1.63 -8.05
N ARG A 74 -13.40 -1.21 -8.64
CA ARG A 74 -14.71 -1.13 -7.95
C ARG A 74 -15.12 -2.47 -7.35
N GLN A 75 -14.99 -3.56 -8.11
CA GLN A 75 -15.29 -4.90 -7.62
C GLN A 75 -14.39 -5.34 -6.46
N ARG A 76 -13.10 -4.97 -6.49
CA ARG A 76 -12.18 -5.23 -5.37
C ARG A 76 -12.56 -4.42 -4.13
N LEU A 77 -12.95 -3.16 -4.32
CA LEU A 77 -13.40 -2.31 -3.22
C LEU A 77 -14.68 -2.85 -2.58
N LYS A 78 -15.69 -3.24 -3.38
CA LYS A 78 -16.92 -3.87 -2.89
C LYS A 78 -16.62 -5.12 -2.06
N ARG A 79 -15.74 -5.99 -2.57
CA ARG A 79 -15.28 -7.18 -1.84
C ARG A 79 -14.54 -6.85 -0.54
N TRP A 80 -13.77 -5.76 -0.52
CA TRP A 80 -13.08 -5.31 0.69
C TRP A 80 -14.05 -4.78 1.74
N GLN A 81 -15.04 -3.99 1.30
CA GLN A 81 -16.09 -3.45 2.17
C GLN A 81 -16.96 -4.56 2.77
N SER A 82 -17.19 -5.66 2.05
CA SER A 82 -17.92 -6.81 2.59
C SER A 82 -17.12 -7.67 3.59
N LEU A 83 -15.82 -7.40 3.80
CA LEU A 83 -15.04 -8.11 4.81
C LEU A 83 -15.33 -7.56 6.21
N SER A 84 -15.47 -8.47 7.18
CA SER A 84 -15.51 -8.13 8.61
C SER A 84 -14.20 -7.46 9.07
N PRO A 85 -14.22 -6.69 10.18
CA PRO A 85 -13.02 -6.09 10.75
C PRO A 85 -11.88 -7.09 10.98
N ARG A 86 -12.20 -8.28 11.54
CA ARG A 86 -11.24 -9.37 11.78
C ARG A 86 -10.62 -9.90 10.47
N GLN A 87 -11.41 -10.03 9.41
CA GLN A 87 -10.89 -10.46 8.10
C GLN A 87 -9.99 -9.40 7.47
N ARG A 88 -10.36 -8.11 7.57
CA ARG A 88 -9.51 -7.01 7.09
C ARG A 88 -8.19 -6.98 7.83
N GLU A 89 -8.21 -7.16 9.15
CA GLU A 89 -7.01 -7.21 9.98
C GLU A 89 -6.08 -8.36 9.59
N LYS A 90 -6.63 -9.56 9.43
CA LYS A 90 -5.87 -10.72 8.94
C LYS A 90 -5.22 -10.47 7.57
N LEU A 91 -5.89 -9.73 6.68
CA LEU A 91 -5.29 -9.35 5.38
C LEU A 91 -4.20 -8.30 5.54
N ARG A 92 -4.37 -7.31 6.41
CA ARG A 92 -3.34 -6.31 6.73
C ARG A 92 -2.07 -6.97 7.26
N GLN A 93 -2.21 -7.87 8.23
CA GLN A 93 -1.08 -8.63 8.80
C GLN A 93 -0.36 -9.46 7.74
N ARG A 94 -1.11 -10.17 6.88
CA ARG A 94 -0.51 -10.93 5.75
C ARG A 94 0.24 -10.02 4.79
N GLN A 95 -0.31 -8.84 4.50
CA GLN A 95 0.32 -7.87 3.61
C GLN A 95 1.59 -7.26 4.23
N GLN A 96 1.58 -6.98 5.53
CA GLN A 96 2.74 -6.51 6.27
C GLN A 96 3.85 -7.56 6.27
N HIS A 97 3.52 -8.81 6.61
CA HIS A 97 4.48 -9.90 6.58
C HIS A 97 5.08 -10.09 5.17
N PHE A 98 4.25 -10.01 4.12
CA PHE A 98 4.75 -10.08 2.75
C PHE A 98 5.74 -8.95 2.41
N ARG A 99 5.49 -7.72 2.87
CA ARG A 99 6.38 -6.57 2.63
C ARG A 99 7.72 -6.70 3.35
N GLN A 100 7.75 -7.42 4.47
CA GLN A 100 8.96 -7.69 5.25
C GLN A 100 9.81 -8.83 4.65
N LEU A 101 9.29 -9.60 3.70
CA LEU A 101 10.08 -10.63 3.02
C LEU A 101 11.16 -10.00 2.13
N PRO A 102 12.34 -10.62 2.01
CA PRO A 102 13.35 -10.22 1.03
C PRO A 102 12.76 -10.14 -0.40
N PRO A 103 13.20 -9.20 -1.26
CA PRO A 103 12.64 -9.01 -2.60
C PRO A 103 12.56 -10.30 -3.42
N GLU A 104 13.60 -11.13 -3.38
CA GLU A 104 13.66 -12.42 -4.07
C GLU A 104 12.60 -13.41 -3.56
N GLN A 105 12.27 -13.37 -2.26
CA GLN A 105 11.17 -14.19 -1.72
C GLN A 105 9.81 -13.63 -2.14
N GLN A 106 9.64 -12.31 -2.15
CA GLN A 106 8.42 -11.68 -2.66
C GLN A 106 8.15 -12.09 -4.11
N GLU A 107 9.18 -12.05 -4.96
CA GLU A 107 9.07 -12.38 -6.37
C GLU A 107 8.72 -13.86 -6.58
N ARG A 108 9.40 -14.76 -5.86
CA ARG A 108 9.03 -16.20 -5.86
C ARG A 108 7.56 -16.43 -5.49
N LEU A 109 7.03 -15.70 -4.51
CA LEU A 109 5.62 -15.79 -4.12
C LEU A 109 4.68 -15.26 -5.21
N ARG A 110 5.06 -14.18 -5.91
CA ARG A 110 4.30 -13.62 -7.04
C ARG A 110 4.26 -14.60 -8.20
N GLN A 111 5.41 -15.13 -8.60
CA GLN A 111 5.53 -16.12 -9.68
C GLN A 111 4.70 -17.39 -9.39
N ARG A 112 4.81 -17.95 -8.18
CA ARG A 112 4.00 -19.12 -7.80
C ARG A 112 2.50 -18.84 -7.87
N ARG A 113 2.08 -17.64 -7.43
CA ARG A 113 0.68 -17.23 -7.50
C ARG A 113 0.21 -17.11 -8.94
N GLU A 114 1.06 -16.57 -9.81
CA GLU A 114 0.75 -16.37 -11.22
C GLU A 114 0.66 -17.70 -11.96
N TRP A 115 1.65 -18.59 -11.79
CA TRP A 115 1.57 -19.97 -12.28
C TRP A 115 0.28 -20.67 -11.84
N PHE A 116 -0.08 -20.59 -10.55
CA PHE A 116 -1.31 -21.21 -10.06
C PHE A 116 -2.57 -20.60 -10.68
N ARG A 117 -2.56 -19.32 -11.07
CA ARG A 117 -3.70 -18.65 -11.72
C ARG A 117 -3.88 -19.09 -13.17
N GLN A 118 -2.77 -19.36 -13.86
CA GLN A 118 -2.74 -19.80 -15.24
C GLN A 118 -3.15 -21.27 -15.42
N LEU A 119 -3.11 -22.08 -14.35
CA LEU A 119 -3.58 -23.46 -14.39
C LEU A 119 -5.07 -23.56 -14.81
N PRO A 120 -5.43 -24.56 -15.65
CA PRO A 120 -6.83 -24.86 -15.97
C PRO A 120 -7.69 -25.02 -14.70
N PRO A 121 -8.98 -24.63 -14.72
CA PRO A 121 -9.87 -24.71 -13.56
C PRO A 121 -9.84 -26.07 -12.85
N GLU A 122 -9.86 -27.17 -13.60
CA GLU A 122 -9.83 -28.53 -13.05
C GLU A 122 -8.51 -28.86 -12.37
N ARG A 123 -7.37 -28.45 -12.94
CA ARG A 123 -6.04 -28.62 -12.31
C ARG A 123 -5.95 -27.84 -11.00
N ARG A 124 -6.51 -26.62 -10.95
CA ARG A 124 -6.59 -25.83 -9.70
C ARG A 124 -7.46 -26.49 -8.66
N LYS A 125 -8.62 -27.05 -9.06
CA LYS A 125 -9.54 -27.77 -8.18
C LYS A 125 -8.87 -29.02 -7.60
N ALA A 126 -8.25 -29.85 -8.45
CA ALA A 126 -7.51 -31.02 -8.03
C ALA A 126 -6.40 -30.68 -7.03
N LEU A 127 -5.61 -29.63 -7.29
CA LEU A 127 -4.55 -29.22 -6.37
C LEU A 127 -5.09 -28.74 -5.01
N ARG A 128 -6.21 -28.00 -5.00
CA ARG A 128 -6.87 -27.61 -3.75
C ARG A 128 -7.41 -28.80 -2.98
N ASN A 129 -8.04 -29.76 -3.66
CA ASN A 129 -8.58 -30.96 -3.03
C ASN A 129 -7.45 -31.81 -2.44
N LYS A 130 -6.37 -32.02 -3.20
CA LYS A 130 -5.17 -32.69 -2.73
C LYS A 130 -4.59 -32.02 -1.47
N TRP A 131 -4.47 -30.68 -1.49
CA TRP A 131 -3.99 -29.93 -0.32
C TRP A 131 -4.90 -30.07 0.91
N LYS A 132 -6.23 -30.06 0.71
CA LYS A 132 -7.20 -30.25 1.79
C LYS A 132 -7.11 -31.65 2.41
N ALA A 133 -6.92 -32.68 1.59
CA ALA A 133 -6.79 -34.07 2.02
C ALA A 133 -5.46 -34.38 2.75
N MET A 134 -4.43 -33.54 2.58
CA MET A 134 -3.14 -33.75 3.24
C MET A 134 -3.16 -33.44 4.74
N SER A 135 -2.48 -34.28 5.54
CA SER A 135 -2.14 -34.01 6.94
C SER A 135 -1.20 -32.79 7.09
N PRO A 136 -1.05 -32.20 8.29
CA PRO A 136 -0.09 -31.12 8.53
C PRO A 136 1.34 -31.47 8.09
N GLU A 137 1.79 -32.69 8.36
CA GLU A 137 3.11 -33.23 7.99
C GLU A 137 3.24 -33.34 6.47
N GLN A 138 2.22 -33.91 5.82
CA GLN A 138 2.18 -34.03 4.37
C GLN A 138 2.17 -32.66 3.68
N ARG A 139 1.47 -31.65 4.25
CA ARG A 139 1.51 -30.26 3.75
C ARG A 139 2.88 -29.61 3.95
N LYS A 140 3.58 -29.91 5.05
CA LYS A 140 4.96 -29.43 5.29
C LYS A 140 5.92 -30.04 4.26
N ALA A 141 5.83 -31.35 4.02
CA ALA A 141 6.61 -32.06 3.00
C ALA A 141 6.29 -31.54 1.59
N PHE A 142 5.01 -31.37 1.24
CA PHE A 142 4.58 -30.80 -0.03
C PHE A 142 5.14 -29.40 -0.26
N ARG A 143 5.10 -28.53 0.77
CA ARG A 143 5.71 -27.20 0.69
C ARG A 143 7.22 -27.25 0.52
N LYS A 144 7.91 -28.19 1.18
CA LYS A 144 9.37 -28.34 1.05
C LYS A 144 9.74 -28.81 -0.36
N LYS A 145 9.01 -29.80 -0.90
CA LYS A 145 9.23 -30.35 -2.26
C LYS A 145 8.92 -29.34 -3.36
N HIS A 146 7.87 -28.55 -3.19
CA HIS A 146 7.46 -27.51 -4.13
C HIS A 146 7.95 -26.11 -3.73
N ARG A 147 8.94 -26.02 -2.83
CA ARG A 147 9.68 -24.79 -2.56
C ARG A 147 10.65 -24.62 -3.73
N PRO A 148 10.56 -23.53 -4.52
CA PRO A 148 11.58 -23.29 -5.54
C PRO A 148 12.94 -23.25 -4.85
N LEU A 149 13.89 -24.05 -5.34
CA LEU A 149 15.23 -24.18 -4.79
C LEU A 149 15.85 -22.78 -4.66
N ARG A 150 16.54 -22.53 -3.54
CA ARG A 150 17.55 -21.46 -3.52
C ARG A 150 18.63 -21.94 -4.49
N LYS A 151 18.77 -21.28 -5.63
CA LYS A 151 20.05 -21.27 -6.33
C LYS A 151 20.80 -20.05 -5.81
#